data_AF-A0A6I3B723-F1
#
_entry.id   AF-A0A6I3B723-F1
#
_cell.length_a   1.000
_cell.length_b   1.000
_cell.length_c   1.000
_cell.angle_alpha   90.00
_cell.angle_beta   90.00
_cell.angle_gamma   90.00
#
_symmetry.space_group_name_H-M   'P 1'
#
loop_
_entity.id
_entity.type
_entity.pdbx_description
1 polymer ?
#
loop_
_entity_poly.entity_id
_entity_poly.type
_entity_poly.pdbx_seq_one_letter_code
_entity_poly.pdbx_strand_id
1 'polypeptide(L)'
;MSVGEWQINAVDGADVRLRSGRIGLVSVDVSAPVASGLLHVSADEITLTLNLALDQLKTGNFLLQSAARSIVTRNKAHELVYSGKGPVGEIWSVTGIARAGSIEVELDLTITPIASATAPMGQIEIVGSANMGTVHLPIPGMGTIEDFSFEVDAKLALLPKT
;
A
#
# COMPACT_ATOMS: atom_id res chain seq x y z
N MET A 1 -4.38 6.05 24.67
CA MET A 1 -3.62 5.58 23.50
C MET A 1 -3.27 4.12 23.71
N SER A 2 -3.53 3.28 22.72
CA SER A 2 -3.26 1.84 22.78
C SER A 2 -1.84 1.56 22.33
N VAL A 3 -0.96 1.24 23.29
CA VAL A 3 0.35 0.63 23.05
C VAL A 3 0.15 -0.86 22.82
N GLY A 4 0.88 -1.45 21.87
CA GLY A 4 0.80 -2.87 21.57
C GLY A 4 1.26 -3.24 20.17
N GLU A 5 1.02 -4.50 19.81
CA GLU A 5 1.28 -5.04 18.49
C GLU A 5 0.01 -5.64 17.90
N TRP A 6 -0.20 -5.40 16.61
CA TRP A 6 -1.33 -5.94 15.86
C TRP A 6 -0.85 -6.51 14.53
N GLN A 7 -1.27 -7.73 14.24
CA GLN A 7 -1.19 -8.28 12.90
C GLN A 7 -2.33 -7.76 12.05
N ILE A 8 -2.03 -7.46 10.79
CA ILE A 8 -3.06 -7.15 9.82
C ILE A 8 -3.74 -8.44 9.38
N ASN A 9 -5.05 -8.47 9.48
CA ASN A 9 -5.86 -9.60 9.09
C ASN A 9 -6.00 -9.65 7.56
N ALA A 10 -5.17 -10.48 6.93
CA ALA A 10 -5.16 -10.73 5.49
C ALA A 10 -6.32 -11.65 5.05
N VAL A 11 -7.57 -11.25 5.34
CA VAL A 11 -8.79 -11.91 4.85
C VAL A 11 -9.23 -11.34 3.51
N ASP A 12 -10.07 -12.08 2.78
CA ASP A 12 -10.68 -11.61 1.53
C ASP A 12 -11.32 -10.22 1.72
N GLY A 13 -10.82 -9.23 0.97
CA GLY A 13 -11.24 -7.83 1.04
C GLY A 13 -10.27 -6.88 1.73
N ALA A 14 -9.19 -7.38 2.35
CA ALA A 14 -8.06 -6.55 2.77
C ALA A 14 -7.23 -6.14 1.53
N ASP A 15 -7.78 -5.24 0.73
CA ASP A 15 -7.14 -4.72 -0.48
C ASP A 15 -6.61 -3.30 -0.23
N VAL A 16 -5.39 -3.04 -0.70
CA VAL A 16 -4.87 -1.68 -0.85
C VAL A 16 -5.20 -1.21 -2.25
N ARG A 17 -5.92 -0.09 -2.34
CA ARG A 17 -6.17 0.58 -3.62
C ARG A 17 -5.02 1.49 -3.96
N LEU A 18 -4.53 1.35 -5.18
CA LEU A 18 -3.48 2.14 -5.79
C LEU A 18 -4.09 2.80 -7.02
N ARG A 19 -4.24 4.12 -6.98
CA ARG A 19 -4.73 4.89 -8.13
C ARG A 19 -3.59 5.66 -8.74
N SER A 20 -3.27 5.39 -10.01
CA SER A 20 -2.29 6.18 -10.73
C SER A 20 -2.80 7.59 -11.05
N GLY A 21 -1.88 8.55 -11.13
CA GLY A 21 -2.10 9.81 -11.85
C GLY A 21 -2.56 9.59 -13.29
N ARG A 22 -3.07 10.65 -13.94
CA ARG A 22 -3.57 10.59 -15.32
C ARG A 22 -2.40 10.41 -16.29
N ILE A 23 -2.37 9.28 -16.99
CA ILE A 23 -1.47 9.04 -18.13
C ILE A 23 -2.26 9.40 -19.39
N GLY A 24 -2.14 10.65 -19.85
CA GLY A 24 -3.01 11.18 -20.91
C GLY A 24 -4.48 11.19 -20.49
N LEU A 25 -5.33 10.38 -21.15
CA LEU A 25 -6.75 10.20 -20.81
C LEU A 25 -7.02 9.04 -19.83
N VAL A 26 -6.00 8.26 -19.48
CA VAL A 26 -6.17 6.99 -18.76
C VAL A 26 -5.70 7.14 -17.32
N SER A 27 -6.57 6.85 -16.36
CA SER A 27 -6.19 6.58 -14.97
C SER A 27 -6.28 5.08 -14.72
N VAL A 28 -5.28 4.51 -14.06
CA VAL A 28 -5.27 3.09 -13.70
C VAL A 28 -5.66 2.98 -12.24
N ASP A 29 -6.78 2.32 -11.98
CA ASP A 29 -7.20 1.94 -10.63
C ASP A 29 -6.87 0.45 -10.44
N VAL A 30 -6.02 0.17 -9.46
CA VAL A 30 -5.53 -1.15 -9.14
C VAL A 30 -5.81 -1.46 -7.68
N SER A 31 -6.22 -2.67 -7.38
CA SER A 31 -6.32 -3.19 -6.01
C SER A 31 -5.34 -4.33 -5.81
N ALA A 32 -4.55 -4.25 -4.74
CA ALA A 32 -3.55 -5.23 -4.34
C ALA A 32 -3.95 -5.87 -3.00
N PRO A 33 -4.13 -7.20 -2.94
CA PRO A 33 -4.41 -7.87 -1.67
C PRO A 33 -3.24 -7.73 -0.70
N VAL A 34 -3.54 -7.47 0.57
CA VAL A 34 -2.57 -7.54 1.67
C VAL A 34 -2.30 -9.01 1.96
N ALA A 35 -1.06 -9.44 1.81
CA ALA A 35 -0.60 -10.78 2.16
C ALA A 35 -0.27 -10.90 3.66
N SER A 36 0.33 -9.87 4.23
CA SER A 36 0.61 -9.77 5.67
C SER A 36 0.96 -8.34 6.07
N GLY A 37 1.00 -8.06 7.37
CA GLY A 37 1.51 -6.80 7.89
C GLY A 37 1.50 -6.76 9.41
N LEU A 38 2.26 -5.82 9.96
CA LEU A 38 2.37 -5.59 11.40
C LEU A 38 2.27 -4.10 11.68
N LEU A 39 1.43 -3.75 12.65
CA LEU A 39 1.40 -2.44 13.27
C LEU A 39 1.97 -2.58 14.69
N HIS A 40 3.03 -1.85 15.00
CA HIS A 40 3.56 -1.71 16.35
C HIS A 40 3.39 -0.27 16.80
N VAL A 41 2.75 -0.07 17.94
CA VAL A 41 2.57 1.25 18.56
C VAL A 41 3.23 1.20 19.93
N SER A 42 4.29 1.99 20.10
CA SER A 42 4.98 2.17 21.37
C SER A 42 4.54 3.48 22.04
N ALA A 43 5.27 3.95 23.06
CA ALA A 43 4.96 5.20 23.73
C ALA A 43 5.29 6.43 22.87
N ASP A 44 6.27 6.32 21.98
CA ASP A 44 6.91 7.40 21.24
C ASP A 44 6.98 7.15 19.73
N GLU A 45 6.98 5.89 19.29
CA GLU A 45 7.10 5.49 17.89
C GLU A 45 5.99 4.55 17.42
N ILE A 46 5.57 4.74 16.17
CA ILE A 46 4.68 3.87 15.41
C ILE A 46 5.51 3.26 14.29
N THR A 47 5.43 1.94 14.13
CA THR A 47 6.01 1.22 13.00
C THR A 47 4.93 0.45 12.27
N LEU A 48 4.93 0.55 10.93
CA LEU A 48 4.03 -0.19 10.06
C LEU A 48 4.85 -0.97 9.03
N THR A 49 4.56 -2.26 8.91
CA THR A 49 5.00 -3.08 7.78
C THR A 49 3.80 -3.65 7.03
N LEU A 50 3.86 -3.61 5.70
CA LEU A 50 2.83 -4.17 4.82
C LEU A 50 3.50 -5.00 3.72
N ASN A 51 2.96 -6.18 3.45
CA ASN A 51 3.33 -7.00 2.30
C ASN A 51 2.10 -7.16 1.42
N LEU A 52 2.17 -6.72 0.17
CA LEU A 52 1.09 -6.82 -0.81
C LEU A 52 1.43 -7.86 -1.87
N ALA A 53 0.44 -8.67 -2.24
CA ALA A 53 0.57 -9.68 -3.29
C ALA A 53 0.35 -9.05 -4.67
N LEU A 54 1.42 -8.57 -5.32
CA LEU A 54 1.36 -7.94 -6.64
C LEU A 54 1.06 -8.94 -7.77
N ASP A 55 1.30 -10.23 -7.54
CA ASP A 55 0.86 -11.28 -8.45
C ASP A 55 -0.67 -11.44 -8.46
N GLN A 56 -1.37 -10.96 -7.43
CA GLN A 56 -2.82 -11.02 -7.29
C GLN A 56 -3.54 -9.71 -7.60
N LEU A 57 -2.85 -8.73 -8.21
CA LEU A 57 -3.44 -7.44 -8.58
C LEU A 57 -4.72 -7.62 -9.41
N LYS A 58 -5.71 -6.83 -9.03
CA LYS A 58 -6.98 -6.66 -9.74
C LYS A 58 -6.98 -5.26 -10.35
N THR A 59 -7.39 -5.15 -11.60
CA THR A 59 -7.64 -3.83 -12.21
C THR A 59 -9.06 -3.82 -12.75
N GLY A 60 -9.71 -2.66 -12.80
CA GLY A 60 -11.04 -2.53 -13.40
C GLY A 60 -11.10 -2.87 -14.91
N ASN A 61 -9.95 -3.10 -15.55
CA ASN A 61 -9.85 -3.43 -16.97
C ASN A 61 -8.98 -4.69 -17.19
N PHE A 62 -9.59 -5.78 -17.62
CA PHE A 62 -8.92 -7.07 -17.83
C PHE A 62 -7.66 -7.00 -18.71
N LEU A 63 -7.65 -6.16 -19.75
CA LEU A 63 -6.48 -6.00 -20.62
C LEU A 63 -5.31 -5.35 -19.86
N LEU A 64 -5.58 -4.31 -19.07
CA LEU A 64 -4.58 -3.67 -18.20
C LEU A 64 -4.10 -4.62 -17.10
N GLN A 65 -4.97 -5.48 -16.58
CA GLN A 65 -4.59 -6.49 -15.59
C GLN A 65 -3.54 -7.46 -16.13
N SER A 66 -3.73 -7.96 -17.35
CA SER A 66 -2.79 -8.89 -17.98
C SER A 66 -1.42 -8.22 -18.23
N ALA A 67 -1.41 -6.95 -18.62
CA ALA A 67 -0.20 -6.17 -18.83
C ALA A 67 0.53 -5.90 -17.49
N ALA A 68 -0.20 -5.48 -16.45
CA ALA A 68 0.35 -5.26 -15.12
C ALA A 68 0.99 -6.53 -14.53
N ARG A 69 0.31 -7.68 -14.64
CA ARG A 69 0.84 -8.98 -14.18
C ARG A 69 2.07 -9.43 -14.97
N SER A 70 2.11 -9.18 -16.28
CA SER A 70 3.28 -9.45 -17.13
C SER A 70 4.49 -8.62 -16.69
N ILE A 71 4.28 -7.33 -16.35
CA ILE A 71 5.34 -6.45 -15.83
C ILE A 71 5.84 -6.93 -14.46
N VAL A 72 4.94 -7.25 -13.54
CA VAL A 72 5.26 -7.83 -12.22
C VAL A 72 6.13 -9.08 -12.38
N THR A 73 5.70 -10.00 -13.23
CA THR A 73 6.39 -11.28 -13.45
C THR A 73 7.77 -11.08 -14.08
N ARG A 74 7.87 -10.23 -15.11
CA ARG A 74 9.15 -9.96 -15.79
C ARG A 74 10.18 -9.32 -14.85
N ASN A 75 9.74 -8.45 -13.95
CA ASN A 75 10.62 -7.76 -13.01
C ASN A 75 10.82 -8.53 -11.69
N LYS A 76 10.28 -9.75 -11.57
CA LYS A 76 10.28 -10.56 -10.34
C LYS A 76 9.71 -9.78 -9.13
N ALA A 77 8.83 -8.82 -9.38
CA ALA A 77 8.24 -7.92 -8.39
C ALA A 77 6.92 -8.52 -7.86
N HIS A 78 6.97 -9.78 -7.42
CA HIS A 78 5.79 -10.54 -7.01
C HIS A 78 5.12 -9.99 -5.74
N GLU A 79 5.92 -9.35 -4.89
CA GLU A 79 5.46 -8.68 -3.68
C GLU A 79 5.86 -7.21 -3.68
N LEU A 80 5.07 -6.40 -3.01
CA LEU A 80 5.45 -5.08 -2.56
C LEU A 80 5.58 -5.11 -1.04
N VAL A 81 6.76 -4.74 -0.54
CA VAL A 81 7.06 -4.64 0.88
C VAL A 81 7.17 -3.16 1.25
N TYR A 82 6.34 -2.72 2.18
CA TYR A 82 6.44 -1.41 2.81
C TYR A 82 6.98 -1.56 4.23
N SER A 83 7.89 -0.66 4.59
CA SER A 83 8.31 -0.46 5.99
C SER A 83 8.44 1.02 6.25
N GLY A 84 7.67 1.51 7.23
CA GLY A 84 7.69 2.91 7.63
C GLY A 84 7.54 3.08 9.12
N LYS A 85 7.96 4.25 9.59
CA LYS A 85 7.88 4.62 10.99
C LYS A 85 7.61 6.11 11.18
N GLY A 86 7.13 6.48 12.35
CA GLY A 86 6.92 7.88 12.69
C GLY A 86 6.52 8.08 14.15
N PRO A 87 6.44 9.32 14.60
CA PRO A 87 6.16 9.63 15.99
C PRO A 87 4.71 9.32 16.35
N VAL A 88 4.47 8.93 17.60
CA VAL A 88 3.12 8.92 18.18
C VAL A 88 2.67 10.37 18.39
N GLY A 89 1.55 10.75 17.80
CA GLY A 89 0.98 12.09 17.91
C GLY A 89 -0.54 12.10 17.74
N GLU A 90 -1.10 13.31 17.56
CA GLU A 90 -2.53 13.49 17.24
C GLU A 90 -2.90 12.82 15.92
N ILE A 91 -1.98 12.84 14.96
CA ILE A 91 -2.06 12.14 13.67
C ILE A 91 -0.95 11.11 13.64
N TRP A 92 -1.28 9.85 13.35
CA TRP A 92 -0.29 8.80 13.19
C TRP A 92 0.22 8.82 11.75
N SER A 93 1.32 9.54 11.52
CA SER A 93 1.99 9.59 10.23
C SER A 93 3.24 8.71 10.28
N VAL A 94 3.39 7.84 9.29
CA VAL A 94 4.59 7.01 9.11
C VAL A 94 5.19 7.30 7.74
N THR A 95 6.51 7.53 7.72
CA THR A 95 7.30 7.70 6.51
C THR A 95 8.14 6.45 6.31
N GLY A 96 8.17 5.94 5.09
CA GLY A 96 8.82 4.68 4.80
C GLY A 96 9.14 4.46 3.33
N ILE A 97 9.67 3.27 3.04
CA ILE A 97 10.01 2.84 1.69
C ILE A 97 9.06 1.70 1.30
N ALA A 98 8.42 1.84 0.14
CA ALA A 98 7.74 0.77 -0.57
C ALA A 98 8.68 0.18 -1.64
N ARG A 99 8.92 -1.13 -1.57
CA ARG A 99 9.82 -1.83 -2.48
C ARG A 99 9.11 -2.95 -3.22
N ALA A 100 9.27 -2.99 -4.54
CA ALA A 100 8.79 -4.08 -5.39
C ALA A 100 9.88 -4.46 -6.41
N GLY A 101 10.56 -5.59 -6.17
CA GLY A 101 11.74 -5.98 -6.95
C GLY A 101 12.89 -4.97 -6.83
N SER A 102 13.25 -4.34 -7.95
CA SER A 102 14.28 -3.28 -8.00
C SER A 102 13.73 -1.86 -7.89
N ILE A 103 12.40 -1.70 -7.75
CA ILE A 103 11.75 -0.40 -7.62
C ILE A 103 11.64 -0.09 -6.13
N GLU A 104 12.09 1.09 -5.74
CA GLU A 104 11.93 1.64 -4.38
C GLU A 104 11.29 3.02 -4.49
N VAL A 105 10.31 3.28 -3.62
CA VAL A 105 9.52 4.53 -3.60
C VAL A 105 9.37 4.99 -2.16
N GLU A 106 9.69 6.25 -1.90
CA GLU A 106 9.36 6.90 -0.63
C GLU A 106 7.84 7.11 -0.55
N LEU A 107 7.24 6.67 0.55
CA LEU A 107 5.80 6.71 0.75
C LEU A 107 5.46 7.14 2.17
N ASP A 108 4.70 8.22 2.25
CA ASP A 108 4.12 8.73 3.49
C ASP A 108 2.69 8.22 3.63
N LEU A 109 2.40 7.62 4.78
CA LEU A 109 1.09 7.10 5.12
C LEU A 109 0.57 7.78 6.38
N THR A 110 -0.69 8.15 6.34
CA THR A 110 -1.49 8.51 7.51
C THR A 110 -2.32 7.30 7.94
N ILE A 111 -2.25 6.97 9.21
CA ILE A 111 -2.96 5.85 9.84
C ILE A 111 -4.04 6.44 10.74
N THR A 112 -5.30 6.07 10.50
CA THR A 112 -6.41 6.45 11.36
C THR A 112 -6.94 5.20 12.07
N PRO A 113 -6.77 5.07 13.40
CA PRO A 113 -7.35 3.94 14.13
C PRO A 113 -8.88 4.04 14.15
N ILE A 114 -9.55 2.93 13.85
CA ILE A 114 -11.00 2.81 13.89
C ILE A 114 -11.36 1.94 15.09
N ALA A 115 -11.97 2.58 16.09
CA ALA A 115 -12.51 1.91 17.25
C ALA A 115 -13.83 1.21 16.93
N SER A 116 -14.06 0.06 17.56
CA SER A 116 -15.35 -0.62 17.59
C SER A 116 -15.84 -0.75 19.04
N ALA A 117 -17.09 -1.14 19.22
CA ALA A 117 -17.67 -1.37 20.56
C ALA A 117 -16.92 -2.44 21.37
N THR A 118 -16.19 -3.35 20.70
CA THR A 118 -15.51 -4.50 21.32
C THR A 118 -13.98 -4.39 21.29
N ALA A 119 -13.41 -3.47 20.52
CA ALA A 119 -11.97 -3.28 20.42
C ALA A 119 -11.64 -1.80 20.18
N PRO A 120 -10.82 -1.16 21.04
CA PRO A 120 -10.41 0.22 20.83
C PRO A 120 -9.57 0.41 19.57
N MET A 121 -8.96 -0.66 19.04
CA MET A 121 -8.25 -0.67 17.77
C MET A 121 -8.46 -2.00 17.02
N GLY A 122 -9.67 -2.16 16.46
CA GLY A 122 -10.04 -3.35 15.68
C GLY A 122 -9.76 -3.22 14.18
N GLN A 123 -9.64 -1.98 13.69
CA GLN A 123 -9.37 -1.66 12.29
C GLN A 123 -8.50 -0.41 12.20
N ILE A 124 -7.81 -0.24 11.07
CA ILE A 124 -7.14 1.00 10.68
C ILE A 124 -7.58 1.39 9.28
N GLU A 125 -7.65 2.68 9.03
CA GLU A 125 -7.66 3.27 7.70
C GLU A 125 -6.26 3.80 7.40
N ILE A 126 -5.78 3.55 6.18
CA ILE A 126 -4.49 3.98 5.69
C ILE A 126 -4.73 4.82 4.45
N VAL A 127 -4.24 6.05 4.47
CA VAL A 127 -4.28 6.95 3.32
C VAL A 127 -2.88 7.51 3.08
N GLY A 128 -2.47 7.59 1.83
CA GLY A 128 -1.18 8.20 1.49
C GLY A 128 -1.06 8.49 0.01
N SER A 129 0.07 9.05 -0.37
CA SER A 129 0.42 9.24 -1.77
C SER A 129 1.92 9.18 -1.94
N ALA A 130 2.35 8.76 -3.13
CA ALA A 130 3.74 8.83 -3.53
C ALA A 130 3.86 9.35 -4.95
N ASN A 131 4.95 10.08 -5.19
CA ASN A 131 5.32 10.60 -6.49
C ASN A 131 6.58 9.88 -6.96
N MET A 132 6.48 9.14 -8.06
CA MET A 132 7.59 8.41 -8.66
C MET A 132 8.28 9.19 -9.79
N GLY A 133 7.74 10.37 -10.14
CA GLY A 133 8.25 11.19 -11.24
C GLY A 133 8.15 10.44 -12.58
N THR A 134 9.22 10.45 -13.36
CA THR A 134 9.24 9.84 -14.69
C THR A 134 9.46 8.32 -14.62
N VAL A 135 8.46 7.53 -15.05
CA VAL A 135 8.51 6.06 -15.10
C VAL A 135 8.52 5.57 -16.55
N HIS A 136 9.50 4.75 -16.92
CA HIS A 136 9.53 4.08 -18.21
C HIS A 136 8.78 2.75 -18.14
N LEU A 137 7.59 2.67 -18.76
CA LEU A 137 6.89 1.39 -18.92
C LEU A 137 7.40 0.66 -20.16
N PRO A 138 7.79 -0.62 -20.06
CA PRO A 138 8.20 -1.42 -21.21
C PRO A 138 6.98 -1.95 -21.98
N ILE A 139 5.99 -1.10 -22.25
CA ILE A 139 4.80 -1.45 -23.03
C ILE A 139 4.92 -0.79 -24.42
N PRO A 140 4.95 -1.57 -25.52
CA PRO A 140 5.02 -1.01 -26.86
C PRO A 140 3.87 -0.03 -27.12
N GLY A 141 4.18 1.20 -27.50
CA GLY A 141 3.20 2.26 -27.78
C GLY A 141 2.80 3.14 -26.58
N MET A 142 3.21 2.79 -25.36
CA MET A 142 3.14 3.68 -24.19
C MET A 142 4.56 4.08 -23.81
N GLY A 143 5.08 5.11 -24.49
CA GLY A 143 6.35 5.74 -24.14
C GLY A 143 6.22 6.47 -22.79
N THR A 144 7.31 6.50 -22.03
CA THR A 144 7.59 7.34 -20.85
C THR A 144 6.39 8.03 -20.19
N ILE A 145 6.06 7.63 -18.96
CA ILE A 145 5.10 8.37 -18.13
C ILE A 145 5.86 9.44 -17.37
N GLU A 146 5.50 10.70 -17.58
CA GLU A 146 5.94 11.80 -16.73
C GLU A 146 4.99 11.96 -15.54
N ASP A 147 5.53 12.36 -14.39
CA ASP A 147 4.78 12.63 -13.15
C ASP A 147 3.84 11.50 -12.70
N PHE A 148 4.33 10.26 -12.75
CA PHE A 148 3.60 9.12 -12.22
C PHE A 148 3.49 9.26 -10.70
N SER A 149 2.28 9.54 -10.23
CA SER A 149 1.92 9.50 -8.82
C SER A 149 0.94 8.37 -8.56
N PHE A 150 0.86 7.92 -7.31
CA PHE A 150 -0.25 7.08 -6.89
C PHE A 150 -0.81 7.47 -5.53
N GLU A 151 -2.12 7.33 -5.40
CA GLU A 151 -2.84 7.43 -4.13
C GLU A 151 -2.99 6.03 -3.53
N VAL A 152 -2.81 5.95 -2.21
CA VAL A 152 -3.00 4.75 -1.39
C VAL A 152 -4.26 4.95 -0.54
N ASP A 153 -5.17 3.99 -0.59
CA ASP A 153 -6.36 3.93 0.26
C ASP A 153 -6.62 2.48 0.67
N ALA A 154 -6.68 2.23 1.97
CA ALA A 154 -6.99 0.91 2.49
C ALA A 154 -7.72 0.99 3.84
N LYS A 155 -8.61 0.04 4.08
CA LYS A 155 -9.21 -0.21 5.39
C LYS A 155 -8.92 -1.64 5.83
N LEU A 156 -8.10 -1.79 6.85
CA LEU A 156 -7.50 -3.06 7.24
C LEU A 156 -7.95 -3.47 8.64
N ALA A 157 -8.40 -4.71 8.77
CA ALA A 157 -8.72 -5.28 10.06
C ALA A 157 -7.46 -5.69 10.82
N LEU A 158 -7.48 -5.52 12.14
CA LEU A 158 -6.36 -5.81 13.03
C LEU A 158 -6.70 -6.95 13.98
N LEU A 159 -5.70 -7.79 14.24
CA LEU A 159 -5.73 -8.83 15.26
C LEU A 159 -4.63 -8.53 16.28
N PRO A 160 -4.95 -8.41 17.59
CA PRO A 160 -3.93 -8.23 18.62
C PRO A 160 -2.93 -9.38 18.57
N LYS A 161 -1.65 -9.05 18.64
CA LYS A 161 -0.58 -10.03 18.76
C LYS A 161 -0.33 -10.24 20.26
N THR A 162 -0.86 -11.35 20.78
CA THR A 162 -0.62 -11.82 22.16
C THR A 162 0.84 -12.17 22.42
#